data_AF-A0AAE8MBQ9-F1
#
_entry.id   AF-A0AAE8MBQ9-F1
#
_cell.length_a   1.000
_cell.length_b   1.000
_cell.length_c   1.000
_cell.angle_alpha   90.00
_cell.angle_beta   90.00
_cell.angle_gamma   90.00
#
_symmetry.space_group_name_H-M   'P 1'
#
loop_
_entity.id
_entity.type
_entity.pdbx_description
1 polymer ?
#
loop_
_entity_poly.entity_id
_entity_poly.type
_entity_poly.pdbx_seq_one_letter_code
_entity_poly.pdbx_strand_id
1 'polypeptide(L)'
;MPPKKSTKTSNKRAHDDADANQPASKSARTKDAPAEEQGESSTGPKGSRKRRISRGPNSEAMMPQYLPRECAEAKVIENLPIPSGWVAGIDAIPDRAMTLGSRKWWEDHGPWLEANKKALKLPAAKWKMRDEAMKQDDTVADDEGADDWDFVCYPIPRSERARVENENEDEDEEDEDDEDDEDEQGEGNDKDDDKEKPYDKLASLHPDWPWSFTMRGIDRCDWWQQEALKRNQDEFDMHIYNDFTGYGMHEVMENIFAQFGSVFKPNASYRDIWPEVEGMAMVLRSGLIDYMMCDDPEKCESISEMVGYLTLATIDTLKKQDVFKPDSDIRNLGTVLFMLIRWGREQIDYEFSEECCSWIYKVIDLAEEAGVQLAAPYNFDKAYDEIVDNRDKRAKKMKRWDKVSWPAKVKAYTAKHIGGARAKLGGDQYDITKFSKAKRDQYSFRAGGGWDMM
;
A
#
# COMPACT_ATOMS: atom_id res chain seq x y z
N MET A 1 -21.72 -55.33 -9.24
CA MET A 1 -21.65 -55.38 -10.71
C MET A 1 -20.75 -54.24 -11.22
N PRO A 2 -19.52 -54.54 -11.66
CA PRO A 2 -18.73 -53.69 -12.58
C PRO A 2 -18.73 -54.32 -14.00
N PRO A 3 -17.91 -53.91 -15.00
CA PRO A 3 -17.56 -52.60 -15.58
C PRO A 3 -17.68 -52.63 -17.15
N LYS A 4 -17.25 -51.58 -17.88
CA LYS A 4 -16.59 -51.60 -19.23
C LYS A 4 -16.32 -50.16 -19.71
N LYS A 5 -15.09 -49.64 -19.81
CA LYS A 5 -13.96 -49.80 -20.78
C LYS A 5 -14.20 -49.36 -22.24
N SER A 6 -13.37 -48.36 -22.62
CA SER A 6 -12.78 -48.02 -23.94
C SER A 6 -13.71 -47.39 -24.99
N THR A 7 -13.31 -46.32 -25.68
CA THR A 7 -12.27 -46.37 -26.73
C THR A 7 -11.74 -44.98 -27.10
N LYS A 8 -10.43 -44.93 -27.42
CA LYS A 8 -9.78 -43.87 -28.21
C LYS A 8 -10.22 -43.98 -29.66
N THR A 9 -10.42 -42.85 -30.33
CA THR A 9 -10.26 -42.76 -31.79
C THR A 9 -9.57 -41.44 -32.15
N SER A 10 -8.36 -41.56 -32.69
CA SER A 10 -7.71 -40.49 -33.43
C SER A 10 -8.41 -40.29 -34.77
N ASN A 11 -8.54 -39.04 -35.24
CA ASN A 11 -8.56 -38.81 -36.67
C ASN A 11 -7.70 -37.60 -37.04
N LYS A 12 -6.84 -37.86 -38.01
CA LYS A 12 -5.83 -36.99 -38.60
C LYS A 12 -6.12 -37.01 -40.10
N ARG A 13 -6.34 -35.83 -40.70
CA ARG A 13 -6.29 -35.47 -42.15
C ARG A 13 -7.25 -34.29 -42.36
N ALA A 14 -7.01 -33.32 -43.23
CA ALA A 14 -5.90 -33.03 -44.14
C ALA A 14 -5.92 -31.53 -44.44
N HIS A 15 -4.75 -31.02 -44.84
CA HIS A 15 -4.55 -29.75 -45.53
C HIS A 15 -5.47 -29.64 -46.76
N ASP A 16 -5.96 -28.42 -47.02
CA ASP A 16 -5.95 -27.84 -48.35
C ASP A 16 -5.69 -26.33 -48.23
N ASP A 17 -4.81 -25.87 -49.13
CA ASP A 17 -4.20 -24.54 -49.23
C ASP A 17 -5.12 -23.54 -49.96
N ALA A 18 -4.93 -22.25 -49.67
CA ALA A 18 -4.88 -21.10 -50.61
C ALA A 18 -5.12 -19.80 -49.80
N ASP A 19 -4.08 -19.10 -49.37
CA ASP A 19 -3.29 -18.12 -50.12
C ASP A 19 -3.98 -16.73 -50.19
N ALA A 20 -3.50 -15.79 -49.37
CA ALA A 20 -3.55 -14.35 -49.62
C ALA A 20 -2.61 -13.59 -48.65
N ASN A 21 -1.40 -13.38 -49.14
CA ASN A 21 -0.65 -12.12 -49.11
C ASN A 21 -0.36 -11.39 -47.78
N GLN A 22 0.90 -11.56 -47.35
CA GLN A 22 1.94 -10.52 -47.25
C GLN A 22 1.96 -9.52 -46.05
N PRO A 23 3.17 -9.02 -45.71
CA PRO A 23 3.67 -9.17 -44.35
C PRO A 23 4.02 -7.85 -43.63
N ALA A 24 4.19 -8.02 -42.32
CA ALA A 24 4.72 -7.05 -41.37
C ALA A 24 6.04 -6.41 -41.84
N SER A 25 6.07 -5.08 -41.82
CA SER A 25 7.27 -4.28 -41.96
C SER A 25 8.15 -4.42 -40.71
N LYS A 26 9.34 -4.96 -40.93
CA LYS A 26 10.51 -4.77 -40.08
C LYS A 26 10.91 -3.29 -40.13
N SER A 27 11.12 -2.65 -38.98
CA SER A 27 12.02 -1.50 -38.91
C SER A 27 13.12 -1.79 -37.91
N ALA A 28 14.31 -1.39 -38.30
CA ALA A 28 15.57 -1.93 -37.88
C ALA A 28 16.14 -1.23 -36.65
N ARG A 29 16.73 -2.09 -35.82
CA ARG A 29 17.76 -1.85 -34.84
C ARG A 29 18.88 -0.98 -35.40
N THR A 30 19.20 0.13 -34.72
CA THR A 30 20.57 0.67 -34.67
C THR A 30 21.05 0.56 -33.23
N LYS A 31 22.28 0.10 -33.10
CA LYS A 31 23.00 -0.16 -31.86
C LYS A 31 23.79 1.10 -31.45
N ASP A 32 24.28 1.05 -30.21
CA ASP A 32 25.44 1.77 -29.66
C ASP A 32 25.13 3.08 -28.92
N ALA A 33 24.76 2.95 -27.65
CA ALA A 33 25.26 3.81 -26.58
C ALA A 33 25.32 2.97 -25.27
N PRO A 34 26.44 2.98 -24.53
CA PRO A 34 26.60 2.18 -23.33
C PRO A 34 25.73 2.71 -22.19
N ALA A 35 25.20 1.78 -21.40
CA ALA A 35 24.53 2.06 -20.15
C ALA A 35 25.54 2.69 -19.17
N GLU A 36 25.30 3.93 -18.76
CA GLU A 36 25.98 4.51 -17.62
C GLU A 36 25.48 3.81 -16.36
N GLU A 37 26.38 3.05 -15.73
CA GLU A 37 26.30 2.70 -14.32
C GLU A 37 26.25 4.00 -13.51
N GLN A 38 25.06 4.37 -13.01
CA GLN A 38 24.96 5.36 -11.94
C GLN A 38 25.28 4.69 -10.60
N GLY A 39 26.57 4.38 -10.44
CA GLY A 39 27.20 4.14 -9.16
C GLY A 39 28.19 5.27 -8.91
N GLU A 40 27.72 6.41 -8.40
CA GLU A 40 28.63 7.41 -7.83
C GLU A 40 27.92 8.23 -6.75
N SER A 41 28.34 7.99 -5.50
CA SER A 41 28.14 8.90 -4.39
C SER A 41 28.91 10.20 -4.68
N SER A 42 28.28 11.15 -5.37
CA SER A 42 28.86 12.49 -5.54
C SER A 42 28.18 13.47 -4.59
N THR A 43 28.95 13.94 -3.60
CA THR A 43 28.62 15.05 -2.69
C THR A 43 28.94 16.40 -3.35
N GLY A 44 28.61 16.55 -4.63
CA GLY A 44 28.63 17.84 -5.32
C GLY A 44 27.31 18.59 -5.12
N PRO A 45 27.27 19.93 -5.23
CA PRO A 45 26.02 20.67 -5.22
C PRO A 45 25.17 20.20 -6.41
N LYS A 46 24.17 19.37 -6.12
CA LYS A 46 23.17 18.94 -7.10
C LYS A 46 22.49 20.22 -7.60
N GLY A 47 22.55 20.50 -8.90
CA GLY A 47 21.82 21.62 -9.49
C GLY A 47 20.33 21.54 -9.15
N SER A 48 19.59 22.65 -9.30
CA SER A 48 18.16 22.75 -8.94
C SER A 48 17.38 21.50 -9.34
N ARG A 49 17.00 20.68 -8.34
CA ARG A 49 16.26 19.44 -8.56
C ARG A 49 14.79 19.76 -8.82
N LYS A 50 14.21 19.07 -9.80
CA LYS A 50 12.78 19.19 -10.10
C LYS A 50 11.98 18.36 -9.12
N ARG A 51 10.77 18.84 -8.82
CA ARG A 51 9.82 18.12 -7.98
C ARG A 51 9.37 16.82 -8.64
N ARG A 52 9.40 15.75 -7.85
CA ARG A 52 8.82 14.47 -8.18
C ARG A 52 7.31 14.51 -7.97
N ILE A 53 6.57 13.92 -8.92
CA ILE A 53 5.12 13.75 -8.81
C ILE A 53 4.85 12.36 -8.28
N SER A 54 4.07 12.25 -7.21
CA SER A 54 3.63 10.99 -6.63
C SER A 54 2.74 10.19 -7.61
N ARG A 55 2.97 8.87 -7.71
CA ARG A 55 2.28 8.01 -8.68
C ARG A 55 2.00 6.60 -8.15
N GLY A 56 0.90 6.03 -8.63
CA GLY A 56 0.56 4.63 -8.45
C GLY A 56 1.54 3.66 -9.12
N PRO A 57 1.37 2.34 -8.89
CA PRO A 57 2.30 1.31 -9.35
C PRO A 57 2.51 1.20 -10.86
N ASN A 58 1.50 1.59 -11.66
CA ASN A 58 1.56 1.67 -13.12
C ASN A 58 1.56 3.12 -13.60
N SER A 59 2.14 4.04 -12.82
CA SER A 59 2.20 5.48 -13.10
C SER A 59 0.85 6.21 -13.07
N GLU A 60 -0.16 5.62 -12.42
CA GLU A 60 -1.47 6.24 -12.24
C GLU A 60 -1.35 7.53 -11.42
N ALA A 61 -2.23 8.49 -11.73
CA ALA A 61 -2.31 9.73 -10.97
C ALA A 61 -3.07 9.50 -9.65
N MET A 62 -2.48 9.96 -8.54
CA MET A 62 -3.14 9.89 -7.24
C MET A 62 -4.27 10.90 -7.12
N MET A 63 -5.29 10.50 -6.35
CA MET A 63 -6.35 11.43 -5.98
C MET A 63 -5.82 12.42 -4.92
N PRO A 64 -6.18 13.72 -4.98
CA PRO A 64 -5.74 14.67 -3.96
C PRO A 64 -6.30 14.31 -2.58
N GLN A 65 -5.45 14.26 -1.56
CA GLN A 65 -5.88 14.22 -0.15
C GLN A 65 -6.26 15.61 0.36
N TYR A 66 -5.59 16.64 -0.15
CA TYR A 66 -5.85 18.03 0.18
C TYR A 66 -6.46 18.76 -0.99
N LEU A 67 -7.62 19.38 -0.74
CA LEU A 67 -8.35 20.12 -1.76
C LEU A 67 -8.32 21.62 -1.47
N PRO A 68 -8.00 22.46 -2.47
CA PRO A 68 -8.14 23.90 -2.35
C PRO A 68 -9.59 24.27 -2.04
N ARG A 69 -9.80 25.35 -1.29
CA ARG A 69 -11.13 25.88 -0.97
C ARG A 69 -11.98 26.06 -2.24
N GLU A 70 -11.36 26.49 -3.32
CA GLU A 70 -12.00 26.73 -4.61
C GLU A 70 -12.59 25.44 -5.23
N CYS A 71 -12.04 24.26 -4.91
CA CYS A 71 -12.61 22.98 -5.32
C CYS A 71 -13.91 22.68 -4.54
N ALA A 72 -13.93 22.96 -3.24
CA ALA A 72 -15.12 22.81 -2.41
C ALA A 72 -16.23 23.78 -2.83
N GLU A 73 -15.90 25.05 -3.07
CA GLU A 73 -16.83 26.06 -3.58
C GLU A 73 -17.43 25.67 -4.94
N ALA A 74 -16.64 24.98 -5.78
CA ALA A 74 -17.10 24.45 -7.05
C ALA A 74 -17.84 23.10 -6.95
N LYS A 75 -18.09 22.60 -5.73
CA LYS A 75 -18.74 21.31 -5.46
C LYS A 75 -18.02 20.13 -6.13
N VAL A 76 -16.69 20.19 -6.26
CA VAL A 76 -15.88 19.14 -6.88
C VAL A 76 -16.09 17.80 -6.17
N ILE A 77 -16.10 17.82 -4.83
CA ILE A 77 -16.23 16.65 -3.97
C ILE A 77 -17.59 15.97 -4.20
N GLU A 78 -18.68 16.75 -4.32
CA GLU A 78 -20.02 16.21 -4.57
C GLU A 78 -20.17 15.55 -5.96
N ASN A 79 -19.32 15.91 -6.93
CA ASN A 79 -19.43 15.43 -8.31
C ASN A 79 -18.62 14.16 -8.59
N LEU A 80 -17.72 13.77 -7.69
CA LEU A 80 -16.83 12.62 -7.85
C LEU A 80 -17.03 11.62 -6.70
N PRO A 81 -16.97 10.31 -6.98
CA PRO A 81 -16.93 9.31 -5.92
C PRO A 81 -15.54 9.30 -5.27
N ILE A 82 -15.31 10.24 -4.36
CA ILE A 82 -14.09 10.33 -3.55
C ILE A 82 -14.41 9.72 -2.17
N PRO A 83 -13.62 8.75 -1.67
CA PRO A 83 -13.76 8.26 -0.30
C PRO A 83 -13.62 9.41 0.70
N SER A 84 -14.51 9.50 1.68
CA SER A 84 -14.55 10.62 2.64
C SER A 84 -13.27 10.71 3.49
N GLY A 85 -12.81 9.58 4.02
CA GLY A 85 -11.59 9.44 4.82
C GLY A 85 -10.29 9.62 4.03
N TRP A 86 -10.32 9.65 2.69
CA TRP A 86 -9.16 10.02 1.88
C TRP A 86 -8.89 11.54 1.90
N VAL A 87 -9.93 12.36 2.07
CA VAL A 87 -9.80 13.82 2.07
C VAL A 87 -9.33 14.29 3.44
N ALA A 88 -8.02 14.41 3.61
CA ALA A 88 -7.38 14.88 4.83
C ALA A 88 -7.76 16.34 5.19
N GLY A 89 -8.15 17.17 4.21
CA GLY A 89 -8.69 18.49 4.51
C GLY A 89 -8.95 19.38 3.30
N ILE A 90 -9.73 20.45 3.55
CA ILE A 90 -10.02 21.51 2.60
C ILE A 90 -9.42 22.81 3.16
N ASP A 91 -8.51 23.46 2.42
CA ASP A 91 -7.82 24.68 2.89
C ASP A 91 -7.11 24.50 4.25
N ALA A 92 -6.64 23.29 4.54
CA ALA A 92 -6.24 22.86 5.87
C ALA A 92 -4.72 22.88 6.13
N ILE A 93 -3.90 23.40 5.20
CA ILE A 93 -2.46 23.55 5.48
C ILE A 93 -2.18 24.82 6.30
N PRO A 94 -1.19 24.81 7.20
CA PRO A 94 -0.99 25.89 8.17
C PRO A 94 -0.86 27.29 7.57
N ASP A 95 -0.28 27.42 6.38
CA ASP A 95 -0.07 28.68 5.67
C ASP A 95 -1.18 29.00 4.64
N ARG A 96 -2.17 28.11 4.49
CA ARG A 96 -3.22 28.16 3.45
C ARG A 96 -2.67 28.35 2.03
N ALA A 97 -1.45 27.92 1.77
CA ALA A 97 -0.83 28.08 0.44
C ALA A 97 -1.40 27.12 -0.61
N MET A 98 -2.17 26.10 -0.23
CA MET A 98 -2.81 25.15 -1.15
C MET A 98 -4.09 25.75 -1.74
N THR A 99 -3.87 26.64 -2.70
CA THR A 99 -4.90 27.26 -3.54
C THR A 99 -4.78 26.77 -4.97
N LEU A 100 -5.78 27.07 -5.81
CA LEU A 100 -5.63 26.88 -7.27
C LEU A 100 -4.58 27.83 -7.89
N GLY A 101 -3.99 28.74 -7.11
CA GLY A 101 -2.83 29.54 -7.50
C GLY A 101 -1.49 28.85 -7.23
N SER A 102 -1.46 27.69 -6.57
CA SER A 102 -0.23 26.98 -6.22
C SER A 102 0.29 26.14 -7.38
N ARG A 103 1.53 26.38 -7.81
CA ARG A 103 2.20 25.51 -8.80
C ARG A 103 2.33 24.08 -8.31
N LYS A 104 2.78 23.91 -7.07
CA LYS A 104 2.96 22.60 -6.41
C LYS A 104 1.69 21.76 -6.53
N TRP A 105 0.54 22.32 -6.16
CA TRP A 105 -0.73 21.60 -6.20
C TRP A 105 -1.11 21.15 -7.63
N TRP A 106 -0.91 22.00 -8.64
CA TRP A 106 -1.17 21.64 -10.03
C TRP A 106 -0.21 20.61 -10.60
N GLU A 107 1.05 20.60 -10.17
CA GLU A 107 2.02 19.59 -10.59
C GLU A 107 1.70 18.22 -9.97
N ASP A 108 1.41 18.20 -8.66
CA ASP A 108 1.13 16.99 -7.92
C ASP A 108 -0.19 16.32 -8.38
N HIS A 109 -1.21 17.11 -8.73
CA HIS A 109 -2.56 16.59 -9.01
C HIS A 109 -3.07 16.84 -10.42
N GLY A 110 -2.35 17.62 -11.24
CA GLY A 110 -2.75 17.98 -12.60
C GLY A 110 -3.17 16.80 -13.48
N PRO A 111 -2.40 15.69 -13.53
CA PRO A 111 -2.80 14.51 -14.28
C PRO A 111 -4.14 13.92 -13.85
N TRP A 112 -4.41 13.84 -12.54
CA TRP A 112 -5.69 13.36 -12.02
C TRP A 112 -6.83 14.33 -12.34
N LEU A 113 -6.59 15.63 -12.22
CA LEU A 113 -7.57 16.67 -12.53
C LEU A 113 -7.95 16.66 -14.01
N GLU A 114 -6.99 16.51 -14.92
CA GLU A 114 -7.27 16.42 -16.36
C GLU A 114 -8.05 15.15 -16.70
N ALA A 115 -7.72 14.00 -16.09
CA ALA A 115 -8.48 12.76 -16.26
C ALA A 115 -9.94 12.91 -15.82
N ASN A 116 -10.21 13.75 -14.81
CA ASN A 116 -11.53 13.96 -14.23
C ASN A 116 -12.20 15.28 -14.65
N LYS A 117 -11.63 16.02 -15.59
CA LYS A 117 -12.04 17.39 -15.96
C LYS A 117 -13.52 17.56 -16.24
N LYS A 118 -14.13 16.60 -16.94
CA LYS A 118 -15.57 16.62 -17.27
C LYS A 118 -16.45 16.48 -16.02
N ALA A 119 -16.04 15.63 -15.08
CA ALA A 119 -16.78 15.37 -13.85
C ALA A 119 -16.58 16.51 -12.83
N LEU A 120 -15.38 17.09 -12.76
CA LEU A 120 -15.05 18.18 -11.84
C LEU A 120 -15.92 19.43 -12.02
N LYS A 121 -16.37 19.71 -13.25
CA LYS A 121 -17.16 20.92 -13.60
C LYS A 121 -16.54 22.24 -13.12
N LEU A 122 -15.22 22.27 -12.92
CA LEU A 122 -14.50 23.48 -12.53
C LEU A 122 -14.69 24.58 -13.58
N PRO A 123 -15.06 25.82 -13.18
CA PRO A 123 -15.23 26.93 -14.11
C PRO A 123 -13.95 27.20 -14.92
N ALA A 124 -14.09 27.66 -16.16
CA ALA A 124 -12.94 27.99 -17.02
C ALA A 124 -11.98 29.01 -16.38
N ALA A 125 -12.49 29.93 -15.56
CA ALA A 125 -11.68 30.89 -14.80
C ALA A 125 -10.73 30.20 -13.81
N LYS A 126 -11.18 29.12 -13.15
CA LYS A 126 -10.36 28.34 -12.20
C LYS A 126 -9.28 27.55 -12.94
N TRP A 127 -9.58 27.01 -14.13
CA TRP A 127 -8.58 26.37 -14.99
C TRP A 127 -7.49 27.34 -15.47
N LYS A 128 -7.81 28.62 -15.69
CA LYS A 128 -6.80 29.63 -16.06
C LYS A 128 -5.81 29.94 -14.94
N MET A 129 -6.19 29.75 -13.67
CA MET A 129 -5.27 29.92 -12.54
C MET A 129 -4.08 28.97 -12.63
N ARG A 130 -4.27 27.79 -13.25
CA ARG A 130 -3.16 26.88 -13.59
C ARG A 130 -2.10 27.56 -14.44
N ASP A 131 -2.50 28.22 -15.53
CA ASP A 131 -1.56 28.84 -16.47
C ASP A 131 -0.71 29.94 -15.80
N GLU A 132 -1.27 30.60 -14.78
CA GLU A 132 -0.58 31.57 -13.96
C GLU A 132 0.33 30.90 -12.92
N ALA A 133 -0.15 29.85 -12.24
CA ALA A 133 0.61 29.07 -11.27
C ALA A 133 1.86 28.45 -11.90
N MET A 134 1.76 27.87 -13.10
CA MET A 134 2.89 27.23 -13.80
C MET A 134 4.03 28.20 -14.18
N LYS A 135 3.89 29.52 -13.93
CA LYS A 135 4.96 30.51 -14.10
C LYS A 135 5.82 30.68 -12.85
N GLN A 136 5.38 30.16 -11.70
CA GLN A 136 6.14 30.19 -10.44
C GLN A 136 7.38 29.29 -10.54
N ASP A 137 8.35 29.50 -9.66
CA ASP A 137 9.55 28.65 -9.58
C ASP A 137 9.19 27.21 -9.17
N ASP A 138 9.91 26.22 -9.69
CA ASP A 138 9.70 24.77 -9.43
C ASP A 138 10.86 24.10 -8.73
N THR A 139 11.85 24.87 -8.25
CA THR A 139 12.95 24.30 -7.49
C THR A 139 12.47 23.70 -6.18
N VAL A 140 12.87 22.46 -5.94
CA VAL A 140 12.71 21.81 -4.64
C VAL A 140 13.86 22.21 -3.73
N ALA A 141 13.58 22.39 -2.44
CA ALA A 141 14.61 22.65 -1.45
C ALA A 141 15.59 21.46 -1.38
N ASP A 142 16.88 21.73 -1.15
CA ASP A 142 17.91 20.67 -1.17
C ASP A 142 17.75 19.63 -0.04
N ASP A 143 16.91 19.92 0.95
CA ASP A 143 16.58 19.07 2.08
C ASP A 143 15.31 18.22 1.86
N GLU A 144 14.63 18.30 0.71
CA GLU A 144 13.44 17.48 0.38
C GLU A 144 13.80 16.28 -0.52
N GLY A 145 12.98 15.23 -0.44
CA GLY A 145 13.05 14.07 -1.33
C GLY A 145 12.61 14.43 -2.76
N ALA A 146 13.49 14.23 -3.73
CA ALA A 146 13.24 14.54 -5.14
C ALA A 146 13.37 13.31 -6.06
N ASP A 147 13.96 12.22 -5.58
CA ASP A 147 14.15 10.98 -6.32
C ASP A 147 13.37 9.82 -5.68
N ASP A 148 12.98 8.80 -6.46
CA ASP A 148 12.23 7.63 -5.97
C ASP A 148 12.90 6.90 -4.80
N TRP A 149 14.24 6.91 -4.77
CA TRP A 149 15.07 6.24 -3.76
C TRP A 149 15.52 7.17 -2.63
N ASP A 150 15.12 8.45 -2.64
CA ASP A 150 15.40 9.33 -1.52
C ASP A 150 14.62 8.85 -0.29
N PHE A 151 15.33 8.65 0.82
CA PHE A 151 14.72 8.38 2.11
C PHE A 151 14.34 9.69 2.77
N VAL A 152 13.08 9.84 3.16
CA VAL A 152 12.57 10.99 3.91
C VAL A 152 12.07 10.57 5.28
N CYS A 153 12.17 11.48 6.24
CA CYS A 153 11.63 11.31 7.58
C CYS A 153 10.10 11.35 7.52
N TYR A 154 9.48 10.32 8.09
CA TYR A 154 8.03 10.13 8.10
C TYR A 154 7.47 10.22 9.52
N PRO A 155 6.23 10.70 9.72
CA PRO A 155 5.60 10.70 11.04
C PRO A 155 5.52 9.28 11.61
N ILE A 156 5.98 9.11 12.86
CA ILE A 156 5.78 7.86 13.60
C ILE A 156 4.26 7.73 13.87
N PRO A 157 3.58 6.64 13.47
CA PRO A 157 2.15 6.47 13.75
C PRO A 157 1.84 6.47 15.25
N ARG A 158 0.64 6.89 15.65
CA ARG A 158 0.23 6.82 17.07
C ARG A 158 0.31 5.41 17.64
N SER A 159 -0.02 4.39 16.85
CA SER A 159 0.14 2.98 17.25
C SER A 159 1.60 2.56 17.49
N GLU A 160 2.55 3.32 16.95
CA GLU A 160 3.98 3.11 17.16
C GLU A 160 4.55 4.04 18.23
N ARG A 161 3.95 5.21 18.51
CA ARG A 161 4.28 6.09 19.65
C ARG A 161 3.66 5.49 20.90
N ALA A 162 4.46 5.08 21.88
CA ALA A 162 4.02 4.33 23.06
C ALA A 162 2.61 4.69 23.60
N ARG A 163 1.78 3.65 23.81
CA ARG A 163 0.93 3.61 25.02
C ARG A 163 1.90 3.60 26.19
N VAL A 164 2.03 4.73 26.88
CA VAL A 164 2.54 4.71 28.26
C VAL A 164 1.46 3.99 29.05
N GLU A 165 1.60 2.67 29.19
CA GLU A 165 0.76 1.89 30.10
C GLU A 165 1.01 2.46 31.50
N ASN A 166 0.06 3.25 31.97
CA ASN A 166 -0.13 3.50 33.38
C ASN A 166 -0.62 2.15 33.96
N GLU A 167 0.28 1.20 34.14
CA GLU A 167 0.06 -0.08 34.84
C GLU A 167 -0.13 0.17 36.35
N ASN A 168 -1.07 1.04 36.72
CA ASN A 168 -1.54 1.23 38.09
C ASN A 168 -2.92 1.87 38.05
N GLU A 169 -3.95 1.06 37.86
CA GLU A 169 -5.25 1.20 38.52
C GLU A 169 -5.97 -0.14 38.33
N ASP A 170 -5.55 -1.09 39.18
CA ASP A 170 -6.28 -2.31 39.51
C ASP A 170 -7.55 -1.97 40.31
N GLU A 171 -8.55 -2.84 40.15
CA GLU A 171 -9.65 -3.19 41.07
C GLU A 171 -10.95 -2.34 41.08
N ASP A 172 -12.00 -3.00 40.56
CA ASP A 172 -13.36 -3.17 41.08
C ASP A 172 -14.29 -1.93 41.22
N GLU A 173 -15.42 -1.95 40.48
CA GLU A 173 -16.74 -2.28 41.04
C GLU A 173 -17.84 -2.25 39.96
N GLU A 174 -18.79 -3.18 40.11
CA GLU A 174 -20.02 -3.33 39.34
C GLU A 174 -20.98 -2.15 39.54
N ASP A 175 -21.76 -1.84 38.50
CA ASP A 175 -23.20 -1.51 38.49
C ASP A 175 -23.67 -0.27 37.71
N GLU A 176 -24.65 -0.58 36.86
CA GLU A 176 -25.84 0.18 36.45
C GLU A 176 -25.71 1.40 35.50
N ASP A 177 -26.23 1.16 34.29
CA ASP A 177 -27.11 2.01 33.50
C ASP A 177 -27.14 3.51 33.84
N ASP A 178 -26.65 4.35 32.91
CA ASP A 178 -27.38 5.53 32.48
C ASP A 178 -26.91 6.00 31.09
N GLU A 179 -27.91 6.25 30.24
CA GLU A 179 -27.83 6.82 28.90
C GLU A 179 -27.28 8.26 28.97
N ASP A 180 -26.26 8.59 28.16
CA ASP A 180 -26.08 9.89 27.47
C ASP A 180 -24.72 9.90 26.74
N ASP A 181 -24.69 9.41 25.49
CA ASP A 181 -23.54 9.55 24.59
C ASP A 181 -23.51 10.98 24.01
N GLU A 182 -22.97 11.93 24.77
CA GLU A 182 -22.47 13.20 24.26
C GLU A 182 -21.00 13.09 23.84
N ASP A 183 -20.71 13.70 22.69
CA ASP A 183 -19.40 13.89 22.07
C ASP A 183 -18.30 14.31 23.06
N GLU A 184 -17.29 13.46 23.29
CA GLU A 184 -15.96 13.91 23.72
C GLU A 184 -14.86 13.37 22.79
N GLN A 185 -14.53 14.21 21.80
CA GLN A 185 -13.20 14.25 21.20
C GLN A 185 -12.18 14.55 22.30
N GLY A 186 -11.63 13.51 22.91
CA GLY A 186 -10.50 13.61 23.82
C GLY A 186 -9.25 14.11 23.10
N GLU A 187 -9.04 15.42 23.12
CA GLU A 187 -7.77 16.08 22.88
C GLU A 187 -6.74 15.61 23.93
N GLY A 188 -6.07 14.50 23.64
CA GLY A 188 -4.81 14.13 24.28
C GLY A 188 -3.74 15.16 23.89
N ASN A 189 -3.57 16.14 24.78
CA ASN A 189 -2.57 17.20 24.70
C ASN A 189 -1.16 16.61 24.91
N ASP A 190 -0.57 16.03 23.87
CA ASP A 190 0.87 15.76 23.81
C ASP A 190 1.61 17.10 23.73
N LYS A 191 1.85 17.71 24.90
CA LYS A 191 2.80 18.81 25.08
C LYS A 191 4.24 18.26 25.07
N ASP A 192 4.62 17.58 23.99
CA ASP A 192 5.98 17.10 23.78
C ASP A 192 6.65 17.92 22.67
N ASP A 193 7.48 18.88 23.10
CA ASP A 193 8.47 19.69 22.38
C ASP A 193 8.04 20.27 21.02
N ASP A 194 7.84 21.61 21.00
CA ASP A 194 7.77 22.52 19.82
C ASP A 194 9.04 22.51 18.93
N LYS A 195 9.80 21.41 18.88
CA LYS A 195 10.83 21.22 17.87
C LYS A 195 10.13 20.84 16.56
N GLU A 196 10.34 21.65 15.54
CA GLU A 196 9.94 21.38 14.16
C GLU A 196 10.42 19.96 13.78
N LYS A 197 9.48 19.02 13.72
CA LYS A 197 9.79 17.61 13.42
C LYS A 197 10.20 17.54 11.96
N PRO A 198 11.22 16.72 11.59
CA PRO A 198 11.84 16.77 10.27
C PRO A 198 11.00 16.09 9.18
N TYR A 199 9.68 16.16 9.24
CA TYR A 199 8.78 15.48 8.30
C TYR A 199 9.03 15.93 6.87
N ASP A 200 9.01 14.98 5.94
CA ASP A 200 9.26 15.15 4.51
C ASP A 200 10.69 15.62 4.16
N LYS A 201 11.56 15.77 5.16
CA LYS A 201 12.98 16.09 4.97
C LYS A 201 13.80 14.85 4.72
N LEU A 202 14.89 15.00 3.96
CA LEU A 202 15.85 13.94 3.66
C LEU A 202 16.39 13.35 4.97
N ALA A 203 16.17 12.05 5.16
CA ALA A 203 16.61 11.35 6.37
C ALA A 203 18.13 11.33 6.51
N SER A 204 18.90 11.59 5.45
CA SER A 204 20.36 11.75 5.55
C SER A 204 20.78 12.99 6.35
N LEU A 205 19.90 13.99 6.46
CA LEU A 205 20.11 15.20 7.26
C LEU A 205 19.61 15.04 8.70
N HIS A 206 18.91 13.93 9.00
CA HIS A 206 18.28 13.65 10.28
C HIS A 206 18.52 12.18 10.69
N PRO A 207 19.80 11.78 10.90
CA PRO A 207 20.15 10.37 11.16
C PRO A 207 19.54 9.80 12.45
N ASP A 208 19.17 10.66 13.40
CA ASP A 208 18.56 10.25 14.67
C ASP A 208 17.05 9.99 14.55
N TRP A 209 16.42 10.31 13.41
CA TRP A 209 15.00 10.06 13.20
C TRP A 209 14.78 8.59 12.77
N PRO A 210 14.12 7.74 13.58
CA PRO A 210 14.09 6.30 13.36
C PRO A 210 13.11 5.85 12.26
N TRP A 211 12.21 6.73 11.84
CA TRP A 211 11.08 6.41 10.97
C TRP A 211 11.25 7.09 9.63
N SER A 212 11.94 6.43 8.71
CA SER A 212 12.20 6.96 7.37
C SER A 212 11.88 5.95 6.28
N PHE A 213 11.42 6.45 5.15
CA PHE A 213 10.92 5.64 4.04
C PHE A 213 11.35 6.23 2.71
N THR A 214 11.50 5.39 1.69
CA THR A 214 11.74 5.86 0.33
C THR A 214 10.52 6.63 -0.16
N MET A 215 10.73 7.68 -0.96
CA MET A 215 9.64 8.41 -1.61
C MET A 215 8.72 7.46 -2.41
N ARG A 216 9.29 6.48 -3.11
CA ARG A 216 8.50 5.48 -3.83
C ARG A 216 7.75 4.52 -2.91
N GLY A 217 8.27 4.20 -1.72
CA GLY A 217 7.58 3.39 -0.72
C GLY A 217 6.36 4.11 -0.13
N ILE A 218 6.51 5.41 0.16
CA ILE A 218 5.39 6.28 0.61
C ILE A 218 4.31 6.33 -0.47
N ASP A 219 4.69 6.53 -1.74
CA ASP A 219 3.74 6.47 -2.85
C ASP A 219 2.97 5.15 -2.90
N ARG A 220 3.63 4.03 -2.62
CA ARG A 220 2.96 2.72 -2.59
C ARG A 220 2.01 2.62 -1.42
N CYS A 221 2.38 3.10 -0.24
CA CYS A 221 1.49 3.17 0.91
C CYS A 221 0.23 3.98 0.58
N ASP A 222 0.40 5.22 0.12
CA ASP A 222 -0.68 6.15 -0.20
C ASP A 222 -1.60 5.57 -1.27
N TRP A 223 -1.03 4.97 -2.31
CA TRP A 223 -1.82 4.32 -3.36
C TRP A 223 -2.67 3.18 -2.81
N TRP A 224 -2.09 2.29 -2.02
CA TRP A 224 -2.83 1.13 -1.50
C TRP A 224 -3.85 1.52 -0.44
N GLN A 225 -3.58 2.55 0.35
CA GLN A 225 -4.57 3.14 1.25
C GLN A 225 -5.74 3.72 0.45
N GLN A 226 -5.44 4.45 -0.63
CA GLN A 226 -6.48 4.95 -1.53
C GLN A 226 -7.32 3.81 -2.12
N GLU A 227 -6.68 2.72 -2.58
CA GLU A 227 -7.38 1.55 -3.11
C GLU A 227 -8.24 0.82 -2.07
N ALA A 228 -7.81 0.78 -0.81
CA ALA A 228 -8.60 0.24 0.30
C ALA A 228 -9.87 1.07 0.53
N LEU A 229 -9.74 2.39 0.65
CA LEU A 229 -10.87 3.29 0.91
C LEU A 229 -11.89 3.28 -0.23
N LYS A 230 -11.47 3.10 -1.49
CA LYS A 230 -12.39 2.94 -2.64
C LYS A 230 -13.32 1.72 -2.54
N ARG A 231 -13.03 0.78 -1.66
CA ARG A 231 -13.75 -0.48 -1.49
C ARG A 231 -14.44 -0.60 -0.13
N ASN A 232 -14.24 0.38 0.74
CA ASN A 232 -14.96 0.48 1.99
C ASN A 232 -16.31 1.15 1.74
N GLN A 233 -17.42 0.47 2.06
CA GLN A 233 -18.77 1.01 1.84
C GLN A 233 -19.10 2.20 2.75
N ASP A 234 -18.48 2.28 3.93
CA ASP A 234 -18.71 3.36 4.91
C ASP A 234 -18.14 4.69 4.42
N GLU A 235 -17.05 4.63 3.65
CA GLU A 235 -16.42 5.79 2.99
C GLU A 235 -17.34 6.50 1.97
N PHE A 236 -18.47 5.88 1.64
CA PHE A 236 -19.46 6.39 0.68
C PHE A 236 -20.87 6.53 1.27
N ASP A 237 -21.06 6.40 2.59
CA ASP A 237 -22.37 6.36 3.24
C ASP A 237 -23.30 5.31 2.58
N MET A 238 -22.80 4.09 2.39
CA MET A 238 -23.50 3.01 1.68
C MET A 238 -23.51 1.69 2.48
N HIS A 239 -24.52 0.87 2.23
CA HIS A 239 -24.51 -0.54 2.63
C HIS A 239 -24.84 -1.43 1.43
N ILE A 240 -23.85 -2.20 0.96
CA ILE A 240 -24.01 -3.11 -0.19
C ILE A 240 -24.39 -4.51 0.31
N TYR A 241 -23.60 -5.04 1.25
CA TYR A 241 -23.88 -6.19 2.11
C TYR A 241 -22.79 -6.29 3.19
N ASN A 242 -23.01 -7.09 4.24
CA ASN A 242 -22.16 -7.13 5.45
C ASN A 242 -20.64 -7.23 5.16
N ASP A 243 -20.23 -8.20 4.34
CA ASP A 243 -18.82 -8.51 4.13
C ASP A 243 -18.21 -7.79 2.92
N PHE A 244 -18.92 -6.82 2.33
CA PHE A 244 -18.48 -6.16 1.08
C PHE A 244 -17.09 -5.54 1.24
N THR A 245 -16.87 -4.80 2.33
CA THR A 245 -15.58 -4.16 2.63
C THR A 245 -14.47 -5.21 2.79
N GLY A 246 -14.70 -6.28 3.54
CA GLY A 246 -13.71 -7.35 3.74
C GLY A 246 -13.29 -8.03 2.44
N TYR A 247 -14.24 -8.37 1.57
CA TYR A 247 -13.93 -8.87 0.22
C TYR A 247 -13.26 -7.83 -0.67
N GLY A 248 -13.57 -6.55 -0.48
CA GLY A 248 -12.84 -5.44 -1.08
C GLY A 248 -11.37 -5.42 -0.68
N MET A 249 -11.07 -5.57 0.60
CA MET A 249 -9.69 -5.62 1.11
C MET A 249 -8.94 -6.87 0.63
N HIS A 250 -9.62 -8.02 0.48
CA HIS A 250 -9.06 -9.18 -0.21
C HIS A 250 -8.59 -8.82 -1.62
N GLU A 251 -9.41 -8.11 -2.41
CA GLU A 251 -9.03 -7.66 -3.75
C GLU A 251 -7.81 -6.71 -3.72
N VAL A 252 -7.69 -5.83 -2.73
CA VAL A 252 -6.51 -4.96 -2.57
C VAL A 252 -5.26 -5.78 -2.26
N MET A 253 -5.33 -6.72 -1.33
CA MET A 253 -4.20 -7.61 -1.02
C MET A 253 -3.76 -8.43 -2.24
N GLU A 254 -4.73 -8.95 -3.00
CA GLU A 254 -4.45 -9.63 -4.26
C GLU A 254 -3.82 -8.70 -5.32
N ASN A 255 -4.27 -7.44 -5.40
CA ASN A 255 -3.66 -6.43 -6.27
C ASN A 255 -2.21 -6.10 -5.86
N ILE A 256 -1.92 -6.02 -4.56
CA ILE A 256 -0.56 -5.86 -4.04
C ILE A 256 0.31 -7.04 -4.47
N PHE A 257 -0.17 -8.28 -4.32
CA PHE A 257 0.56 -9.47 -4.76
C PHE A 257 0.77 -9.51 -6.28
N ALA A 258 -0.25 -9.13 -7.05
CA ALA A 258 -0.13 -9.03 -8.51
C ALA A 258 0.91 -7.98 -8.91
N GLN A 259 0.93 -6.83 -8.23
CA GLN A 259 1.91 -5.78 -8.46
C GLN A 259 3.32 -6.22 -8.10
N PHE A 260 3.50 -6.83 -6.93
CA PHE A 260 4.80 -7.40 -6.54
C PHE A 260 5.28 -8.41 -7.58
N GLY A 261 4.41 -9.32 -8.05
CA GLY A 261 4.74 -10.25 -9.13
C GLY A 261 5.10 -9.58 -10.46
N SER A 262 4.61 -8.36 -10.72
CA SER A 262 4.91 -7.59 -11.92
C SER A 262 6.32 -6.99 -11.90
N VAL A 263 6.83 -6.62 -10.71
CA VAL A 263 8.18 -6.08 -10.51
C VAL A 263 9.20 -7.16 -10.17
N PHE A 264 8.78 -8.25 -9.52
CA PHE A 264 9.62 -9.35 -9.04
C PHE A 264 10.00 -10.30 -10.19
N LYS A 265 10.81 -9.77 -11.11
CA LYS A 265 11.29 -10.46 -12.32
C LYS A 265 12.74 -10.93 -12.13
N PRO A 266 13.21 -11.88 -12.95
CA PRO A 266 14.62 -12.23 -12.99
C PRO A 266 15.48 -10.99 -13.23
N ASN A 267 16.49 -10.77 -12.39
CA ASN A 267 17.39 -9.61 -12.42
C ASN A 267 16.75 -8.24 -12.12
N ALA A 268 15.55 -8.21 -11.53
CA ALA A 268 14.99 -6.96 -11.02
C ALA A 268 15.89 -6.37 -9.93
N SER A 269 16.10 -5.05 -9.96
CA SER A 269 16.86 -4.35 -8.93
C SER A 269 16.11 -4.42 -7.60
N TYR A 270 16.83 -4.56 -6.49
CA TYR A 270 16.23 -4.39 -5.16
C TYR A 270 15.55 -3.02 -5.01
N ARG A 271 16.01 -1.98 -5.73
CA ARG A 271 15.39 -0.65 -5.74
C ARG A 271 14.02 -0.60 -6.42
N ASP A 272 13.68 -1.61 -7.22
CA ASP A 272 12.34 -1.76 -7.80
C ASP A 272 11.42 -2.62 -6.92
N ILE A 273 12.01 -3.54 -6.14
CA ILE A 273 11.27 -4.50 -5.31
C ILE A 273 10.97 -3.92 -3.93
N TRP A 274 11.98 -3.34 -3.28
CA TRP A 274 11.89 -2.88 -1.90
C TRP A 274 10.77 -1.86 -1.67
N PRO A 275 10.56 -0.85 -2.54
CA PRO A 275 9.47 0.11 -2.35
C PRO A 275 8.08 -0.54 -2.35
N GLU A 276 7.89 -1.66 -3.05
CA GLU A 276 6.62 -2.40 -3.03
C GLU A 276 6.41 -3.11 -1.68
N VAL A 277 7.47 -3.65 -1.08
CA VAL A 277 7.43 -4.29 0.25
C VAL A 277 7.24 -3.25 1.35
N GLU A 278 7.93 -2.13 1.21
CA GLU A 278 7.86 -0.98 2.10
C GLU A 278 6.44 -0.40 2.16
N GLY A 279 5.86 -0.07 1.00
CA GLY A 279 4.48 0.42 0.94
C GLY A 279 3.45 -0.59 1.44
N MET A 280 3.67 -1.89 1.19
CA MET A 280 2.83 -2.95 1.75
C MET A 280 2.93 -2.98 3.29
N ALA A 281 4.13 -2.93 3.85
CA ALA A 281 4.33 -2.95 5.31
C ALA A 281 3.65 -1.73 5.97
N MET A 282 3.76 -0.55 5.36
CA MET A 282 3.10 0.66 5.84
C MET A 282 1.56 0.54 5.80
N VAL A 283 0.98 0.10 4.67
CA VAL A 283 -0.48 0.03 4.53
C VAL A 283 -1.12 -1.05 5.41
N LEU A 284 -0.41 -2.16 5.67
CA LEU A 284 -0.83 -3.19 6.63
C LEU A 284 -0.96 -2.64 8.06
N ARG A 285 -0.26 -1.55 8.40
CA ARG A 285 -0.34 -0.87 9.69
C ARG A 285 -1.37 0.25 9.73
N SER A 286 -1.88 0.72 8.59
CA SER A 286 -2.71 1.94 8.52
C SER A 286 -4.15 1.75 8.08
N GLY A 287 -4.50 0.71 7.30
CA GLY A 287 -5.87 0.65 6.76
C GLY A 287 -6.31 -0.65 6.09
N LEU A 288 -5.55 -1.74 6.20
CA LEU A 288 -5.94 -3.03 5.62
C LEU A 288 -6.47 -4.05 6.63
N ILE A 289 -6.70 -3.68 7.89
CA ILE A 289 -7.13 -4.63 8.94
C ILE A 289 -8.47 -5.31 8.63
N ASP A 290 -9.37 -4.62 7.91
CA ASP A 290 -10.70 -5.10 7.57
C ASP A 290 -10.72 -6.30 6.62
N TYR A 291 -9.58 -6.69 6.07
CA TYR A 291 -9.49 -7.93 5.27
C TYR A 291 -9.93 -9.17 6.06
N MET A 292 -9.81 -9.15 7.38
CA MET A 292 -10.25 -10.25 8.25
C MET A 292 -11.75 -10.20 8.57
N MET A 293 -12.42 -9.10 8.25
CA MET A 293 -13.83 -8.84 8.59
C MET A 293 -14.76 -9.41 7.51
N CYS A 294 -14.63 -10.71 7.23
CA CYS A 294 -15.50 -11.44 6.31
C CYS A 294 -15.61 -12.93 6.68
N ASP A 295 -16.60 -13.61 6.10
CA ASP A 295 -16.91 -15.03 6.33
C ASP A 295 -15.99 -16.04 5.62
N ASP A 296 -14.77 -15.65 5.22
CA ASP A 296 -13.78 -16.51 4.54
C ASP A 296 -12.43 -16.58 5.28
N PRO A 297 -12.39 -17.19 6.48
CA PRO A 297 -11.17 -17.27 7.29
C PRO A 297 -10.04 -18.05 6.59
N GLU A 298 -10.37 -19.02 5.73
CA GLU A 298 -9.36 -19.79 4.99
C GLU A 298 -8.61 -18.91 3.96
N LYS A 299 -9.32 -17.99 3.30
CA LYS A 299 -8.71 -17.00 2.42
C LYS A 299 -7.90 -15.97 3.19
N CYS A 300 -8.39 -15.50 4.35
CA CYS A 300 -7.66 -14.60 5.23
C CYS A 300 -6.30 -15.20 5.64
N GLU A 301 -6.27 -16.44 6.14
CA GLU A 301 -5.01 -17.13 6.47
C GLU A 301 -4.09 -17.25 5.25
N SER A 302 -4.66 -17.57 4.08
CA SER A 302 -3.88 -17.69 2.85
C SER A 302 -3.28 -16.35 2.39
N ILE A 303 -3.94 -15.23 2.68
CA ILE A 303 -3.40 -13.87 2.46
C ILE A 303 -2.21 -13.63 3.39
N SER A 304 -2.33 -13.98 4.67
CA SER A 304 -1.22 -13.90 5.64
C SER A 304 -0.02 -14.75 5.24
N GLU A 305 -0.24 -15.94 4.69
CA GLU A 305 0.84 -16.75 4.14
C GLU A 305 1.51 -16.08 2.93
N MET A 306 0.72 -15.45 2.06
CA MET A 306 1.23 -14.76 0.88
C MET A 306 2.12 -13.56 1.25
N VAL A 307 1.78 -12.81 2.30
CA VAL A 307 2.65 -11.77 2.88
C VAL A 307 3.99 -12.37 3.33
N GLY A 308 3.96 -13.51 4.02
CA GLY A 308 5.16 -14.24 4.43
C GLY A 308 6.03 -14.70 3.26
N TYR A 309 5.42 -15.28 2.22
CA TYR A 309 6.14 -15.71 1.02
C TYR A 309 6.74 -14.53 0.25
N LEU A 310 6.03 -13.42 0.12
CA LEU A 310 6.52 -12.20 -0.52
C LEU A 310 7.74 -11.65 0.23
N THR A 311 7.65 -11.58 1.56
CA THR A 311 8.73 -11.11 2.44
C THR A 311 9.98 -11.98 2.30
N LEU A 312 9.85 -13.30 2.40
CA LEU A 312 10.97 -14.23 2.28
C LEU A 312 11.60 -14.27 0.87
N ALA A 313 10.78 -14.15 -0.18
CA ALA A 313 11.27 -14.05 -1.56
C ALA A 313 12.07 -12.76 -1.78
N THR A 314 11.65 -11.67 -1.14
CA THR A 314 12.38 -10.40 -1.14
C THR A 314 13.71 -10.57 -0.43
N ILE A 315 13.74 -11.11 0.80
CA ILE A 315 14.99 -11.34 1.55
C ILE A 315 15.99 -12.18 0.75
N ASP A 316 15.55 -13.28 0.12
CA ASP A 316 16.40 -14.10 -0.75
C ASP A 316 16.98 -13.29 -1.92
N THR A 317 16.21 -12.37 -2.48
CA THR A 317 16.67 -11.47 -3.55
C THR A 317 17.67 -10.43 -3.03
N LEU A 318 17.41 -9.83 -1.87
CA LEU A 318 18.32 -8.88 -1.22
C LEU A 318 19.66 -9.56 -0.86
N LYS A 319 19.64 -10.81 -0.38
CA LYS A 319 20.83 -11.62 -0.12
C LYS A 319 21.64 -11.84 -1.41
N LYS A 320 20.98 -12.19 -2.52
CA LYS A 320 21.65 -12.40 -3.83
C LYS A 320 22.25 -11.11 -4.41
N GLN A 321 21.67 -9.96 -4.09
CA GLN A 321 22.16 -8.65 -4.51
C GLN A 321 23.13 -8.02 -3.50
N ASP A 322 23.52 -8.75 -2.45
CA ASP A 322 24.45 -8.31 -1.41
C ASP A 322 24.03 -7.02 -0.68
N VAL A 323 22.72 -6.83 -0.51
CA VAL A 323 22.13 -5.67 0.21
C VAL A 323 21.34 -6.09 1.47
N PHE A 324 21.29 -7.38 1.80
CA PHE A 324 20.72 -7.86 3.06
C PHE A 324 21.82 -8.00 4.13
N LYS A 325 22.26 -6.87 4.66
CA LYS A 325 23.41 -6.75 5.58
C LYS A 325 23.31 -5.46 6.41
N PRO A 326 24.10 -5.30 7.50
CA PRO A 326 23.94 -4.18 8.43
C PRO A 326 24.30 -2.82 7.81
N ASP A 327 25.25 -2.81 6.86
CA ASP A 327 25.73 -1.63 6.13
C ASP A 327 25.03 -1.44 4.78
N SER A 328 23.81 -1.97 4.65
CA SER A 328 22.98 -1.83 3.45
C SER A 328 22.66 -0.38 3.13
N ASP A 329 22.47 -0.07 1.84
CA ASP A 329 21.92 1.22 1.40
C ASP A 329 20.40 1.32 1.60
N ILE A 330 19.75 0.22 2.01
CA ILE A 330 18.36 0.17 2.44
C ILE A 330 18.28 0.60 3.91
N ARG A 331 18.18 1.92 4.13
CA ARG A 331 18.24 2.51 5.48
C ARG A 331 17.21 1.95 6.45
N ASN A 332 16.00 1.65 5.98
CA ASN A 332 14.89 1.18 6.82
C ASN A 332 14.69 -0.33 6.80
N LEU A 333 15.69 -1.11 6.38
CA LEU A 333 15.63 -2.57 6.30
C LEU A 333 15.14 -3.20 7.62
N GLY A 334 15.78 -2.85 8.73
CA GLY A 334 15.40 -3.33 10.06
C GLY A 334 13.97 -2.96 10.46
N THR A 335 13.60 -1.71 10.22
CA THR A 335 12.28 -1.15 10.56
C THR A 335 11.16 -1.84 9.81
N VAL A 336 11.26 -1.96 8.48
CA VAL A 336 10.22 -2.59 7.64
C VAL A 336 10.06 -4.07 7.96
N LEU A 337 11.17 -4.80 8.18
CA LEU A 337 11.10 -6.21 8.57
C LEU A 337 10.41 -6.37 9.92
N PHE A 338 10.70 -5.49 10.88
CA PHE A 338 10.04 -5.53 12.17
C PHE A 338 8.54 -5.20 12.07
N MET A 339 8.15 -4.22 11.25
CA MET A 339 6.73 -3.94 10.98
C MET A 339 5.98 -5.18 10.48
N LEU A 340 6.59 -5.93 9.56
CA LEU A 340 6.02 -7.17 9.03
C LEU A 340 5.96 -8.29 10.09
N ILE A 341 7.03 -8.46 10.87
CA ILE A 341 7.08 -9.42 11.99
C ILE A 341 5.95 -9.14 12.99
N ARG A 342 5.80 -7.88 13.39
CA ARG A 342 4.78 -7.44 14.33
C ARG A 342 3.37 -7.66 13.77
N TRP A 343 3.13 -7.25 12.53
CA TRP A 343 1.85 -7.50 11.86
C TRP A 343 1.51 -9.01 11.84
N GLY A 344 2.47 -9.86 11.49
CA GLY A 344 2.29 -11.32 11.48
C GLY A 344 2.05 -11.91 12.87
N ARG A 345 2.64 -11.33 13.93
CA ARG A 345 2.39 -11.71 15.33
C ARG A 345 0.97 -11.35 15.76
N GLU A 346 0.50 -10.16 15.39
CA GLU A 346 -0.86 -9.69 15.69
C GLU A 346 -1.93 -10.58 15.04
N GLN A 347 -1.67 -11.15 13.84
CA GLN A 347 -2.60 -12.10 13.22
C GLN A 347 -2.82 -13.36 14.08
N ILE A 348 -1.80 -13.80 14.81
CA ILE A 348 -1.91 -14.95 15.73
C ILE A 348 -2.82 -14.59 16.92
N ASP A 349 -2.83 -13.33 17.36
CA ASP A 349 -3.75 -12.86 18.41
C ASP A 349 -5.20 -12.80 17.91
N TYR A 350 -5.40 -12.62 16.60
CA TYR A 350 -6.70 -12.77 15.92
C TYR A 350 -7.06 -14.24 15.59
N GLU A 351 -6.49 -15.20 16.34
CA GLU A 351 -6.76 -16.64 16.24
C GLU A 351 -6.39 -17.30 14.91
N PHE A 352 -5.61 -16.63 14.06
CA PHE A 352 -5.11 -17.28 12.84
C PHE A 352 -4.22 -18.45 13.21
N SER A 353 -4.25 -19.50 12.37
CA SER A 353 -3.39 -20.65 12.59
C SER A 353 -1.94 -20.22 12.68
N GLU A 354 -1.28 -20.58 13.77
CA GLU A 354 0.12 -20.21 13.99
C GLU A 354 1.03 -20.76 12.87
N GLU A 355 0.57 -21.78 12.12
CA GLU A 355 1.25 -22.27 10.93
C GLU A 355 1.34 -21.20 9.84
N CYS A 356 0.24 -20.47 9.54
CA CYS A 356 0.22 -19.47 8.47
C CYS A 356 1.11 -18.26 8.76
N CYS A 357 1.32 -17.93 10.04
CA CYS A 357 2.15 -16.79 10.48
C CYS A 357 3.56 -17.17 10.95
N SER A 358 3.92 -18.47 10.97
CA SER A 358 5.23 -18.93 11.45
C SER A 358 6.44 -18.45 10.62
N TRP A 359 6.22 -17.77 9.50
CA TRP A 359 7.28 -17.14 8.69
C TRP A 359 7.99 -16.01 9.44
N ILE A 360 7.34 -15.36 10.43
CA ILE A 360 7.95 -14.27 11.22
C ILE A 360 9.26 -14.73 11.88
N TYR A 361 9.29 -15.97 12.38
CA TYR A 361 10.49 -16.56 12.98
C TYR A 361 11.61 -16.76 11.98
N LYS A 362 11.25 -17.15 10.76
CA LYS A 362 12.24 -17.32 9.70
C LYS A 362 12.84 -15.98 9.30
N VAL A 363 12.06 -14.90 9.30
CA VAL A 363 12.58 -13.55 9.05
C VAL A 363 13.56 -13.13 10.15
N ILE A 364 13.25 -13.42 11.42
CA ILE A 364 14.15 -13.18 12.55
C ILE A 364 15.47 -13.95 12.39
N ASP A 365 15.42 -15.26 12.11
CA ASP A 365 16.62 -16.07 11.83
C ASP A 365 17.49 -15.43 10.76
N LEU A 366 16.87 -15.05 9.64
CA LEU A 366 17.60 -14.51 8.50
C LEU A 366 18.23 -13.16 8.85
N ALA A 367 17.53 -12.29 9.57
CA ALA A 367 18.03 -10.99 10.02
C ALA A 367 19.22 -11.15 10.97
N GLU A 368 19.11 -12.02 11.99
CA GLU A 368 20.20 -12.32 12.93
C GLU A 368 21.42 -12.92 12.23
N GLU A 369 21.22 -13.89 11.33
CA GLU A 369 22.29 -14.50 10.52
C GLU A 369 23.05 -13.46 9.69
N ALA A 370 22.35 -12.43 9.21
CA ALA A 370 22.91 -11.36 8.42
C ALA A 370 23.43 -10.17 9.25
N GLY A 371 23.23 -10.20 10.58
CA GLY A 371 23.53 -9.08 11.47
C GLY A 371 22.64 -7.85 11.25
N VAL A 372 21.53 -7.98 10.54
CA VAL A 372 20.58 -6.89 10.32
C VAL A 372 19.87 -6.60 11.64
N GLN A 373 20.10 -5.41 12.17
CA GLN A 373 19.40 -4.95 13.37
C GLN A 373 17.93 -4.70 13.04
N LEU A 374 17.04 -5.48 13.64
CA LEU A 374 15.60 -5.16 13.66
C LEU A 374 15.41 -3.97 14.62
N ALA A 375 14.55 -3.03 14.26
CA ALA A 375 14.35 -1.81 15.03
C ALA A 375 12.89 -1.36 14.98
N ALA A 376 12.43 -0.76 16.08
CA ALA A 376 11.19 -0.01 16.14
C ALA A 376 11.38 1.26 16.97
N PRO A 377 10.59 2.32 16.73
CA PRO A 377 10.68 3.55 17.51
C PRO A 377 10.43 3.36 19.01
N TYR A 378 9.53 2.44 19.40
CA TYR A 378 9.16 2.19 20.80
C TYR A 378 8.79 0.72 21.04
N ASN A 379 8.88 0.27 22.31
CA ASN A 379 8.54 -1.08 22.79
C ASN A 379 9.15 -2.24 21.99
N PHE A 380 10.27 -2.00 21.31
CA PHE A 380 10.96 -3.00 20.50
C PHE A 380 11.32 -4.23 21.34
N ASP A 381 11.98 -4.02 22.48
CA ASP A 381 12.50 -5.12 23.32
C ASP A 381 11.36 -6.02 23.84
N LYS A 382 10.29 -5.44 24.40
CA LYS A 382 9.11 -6.19 24.90
C LYS A 382 8.48 -7.03 23.79
N ALA A 383 8.19 -6.42 22.64
CA ALA A 383 7.57 -7.13 21.52
C ALA A 383 8.51 -8.18 20.89
N TYR A 384 9.81 -7.90 20.85
CA TYR A 384 10.81 -8.83 20.31
C TYR A 384 10.98 -10.06 21.21
N ASP A 385 11.13 -9.86 22.52
CA ASP A 385 11.34 -10.93 23.50
C ASP A 385 10.16 -11.90 23.53
N GLU A 386 8.91 -11.39 23.55
CA GLU A 386 7.70 -12.22 23.50
C GLU A 386 7.64 -13.11 22.25
N ILE A 387 8.12 -12.59 21.11
CA ILE A 387 8.18 -13.33 19.87
C ILE A 387 9.27 -14.40 19.98
N VAL A 388 10.50 -14.02 20.33
CA VAL A 388 11.67 -14.92 20.37
C VAL A 388 11.52 -16.05 21.38
N ASP A 389 10.88 -15.83 22.53
CA ASP A 389 10.63 -16.86 23.56
C ASP A 389 9.83 -18.07 23.05
N ASN A 390 9.10 -17.89 21.95
CA ASN A 390 8.33 -18.94 21.32
C ASN A 390 9.04 -19.61 20.14
N ARG A 391 10.21 -19.13 19.72
CA ARG A 391 10.93 -19.57 18.50
C ARG A 391 11.28 -21.06 18.51
N ASP A 392 11.90 -21.57 19.58
CA ASP A 392 12.32 -22.98 19.67
C ASP A 392 11.13 -23.96 19.64
N LYS A 393 10.03 -23.58 20.30
CA LYS A 393 8.79 -24.36 20.28
C LYS A 393 8.22 -24.46 18.86
N ARG A 394 8.48 -23.46 18.02
CA ARG A 394 7.90 -23.27 16.68
C ARG A 394 8.83 -23.67 15.54
N ALA A 395 10.08 -24.06 15.83
CA ALA A 395 11.11 -24.45 14.85
C ALA A 395 10.66 -25.50 13.81
N LYS A 396 9.77 -26.44 14.18
CA LYS A 396 9.24 -27.43 13.22
C LYS A 396 8.39 -26.78 12.12
N LYS A 397 7.55 -25.80 12.48
CA LYS A 397 6.69 -25.07 11.54
C LYS A 397 7.54 -24.23 10.59
N MET A 398 8.71 -23.75 11.03
CA MET A 398 9.59 -22.91 10.23
C MET A 398 10.11 -23.59 8.94
N LYS A 399 10.25 -24.93 8.94
CA LYS A 399 10.79 -25.69 7.80
C LYS A 399 10.02 -25.50 6.48
N ARG A 400 8.72 -25.18 6.53
CA ARG A 400 7.93 -24.94 5.32
C ARG A 400 8.37 -23.68 4.56
N TRP A 401 9.07 -22.78 5.23
CA TRP A 401 9.52 -21.48 4.72
C TRP A 401 10.94 -21.50 4.15
N ASP A 402 11.67 -22.62 4.25
CA ASP A 402 13.06 -22.72 3.76
C ASP A 402 13.18 -22.66 2.24
N LYS A 403 12.09 -22.96 1.50
CA LYS A 403 12.08 -23.00 0.04
C LYS A 403 10.88 -22.24 -0.52
N VAL A 404 11.03 -20.92 -0.65
CA VAL A 404 10.00 -20.06 -1.21
C VAL A 404 10.19 -19.91 -2.72
N SER A 405 9.13 -20.21 -3.47
CA SER A 405 9.04 -19.88 -4.89
C SER A 405 7.80 -19.02 -5.10
N TRP A 406 7.99 -17.71 -5.21
CA TRP A 406 6.89 -16.75 -5.36
C TRP A 406 5.92 -17.12 -6.50
N PRO A 407 6.38 -17.42 -7.74
CA PRO A 407 5.46 -17.78 -8.83
C PRO A 407 4.66 -19.05 -8.54
N ALA A 408 5.25 -20.03 -7.87
CA ALA A 408 4.55 -21.26 -7.50
C ALA A 408 3.46 -20.99 -6.44
N LYS A 409 3.73 -20.10 -5.49
CA LYS A 409 2.78 -19.72 -4.44
C LYS A 409 1.61 -18.89 -4.98
N VAL A 410 1.88 -17.92 -5.86
CA VAL A 410 0.83 -17.19 -6.59
C VAL A 410 -0.08 -18.15 -7.38
N LYS A 411 0.50 -19.11 -8.10
CA LYS A 411 -0.26 -20.11 -8.85
C LYS A 411 -1.14 -20.97 -7.94
N ALA A 412 -0.60 -21.42 -6.80
CA ALA A 412 -1.33 -22.22 -5.84
C ALA A 412 -2.49 -21.43 -5.21
N TYR A 413 -2.24 -20.18 -4.79
CA TYR A 413 -3.26 -19.28 -4.25
C TYR A 413 -4.39 -19.05 -5.27
N THR A 414 -4.03 -18.68 -6.51
CA THR A 414 -5.00 -18.42 -7.59
C THR A 414 -5.86 -19.65 -7.90
N ALA A 415 -5.25 -20.83 -7.92
CA ALA A 415 -5.97 -22.08 -8.19
C ALA A 415 -6.95 -22.43 -7.07
N LYS A 416 -6.63 -22.10 -5.82
CA LYS A 416 -7.44 -22.38 -4.64
C LYS A 416 -8.60 -21.40 -4.49
N HIS A 417 -8.33 -20.11 -4.60
CA HIS A 417 -9.26 -19.05 -4.15
C HIS A 417 -9.98 -18.29 -5.26
N ILE A 418 -9.50 -18.38 -6.50
CA ILE A 418 -10.05 -17.59 -7.61
C ILE A 418 -10.72 -18.51 -8.65
N GLY A 419 -10.07 -19.63 -8.97
CA GLY A 419 -10.66 -20.71 -9.76
C GLY A 419 -10.79 -20.45 -11.27
N GLY A 420 -10.57 -21.49 -12.07
CA GLY A 420 -10.81 -21.47 -13.53
C GLY A 420 -9.61 -21.14 -14.41
N ALA A 421 -9.73 -21.45 -15.70
CA ALA A 421 -8.63 -21.34 -16.68
C ALA A 421 -8.23 -19.89 -17.05
N ARG A 422 -9.00 -18.89 -16.60
CA ARG A 422 -8.78 -17.45 -16.86
C ARG A 422 -8.71 -16.62 -15.56
N ALA A 423 -8.56 -17.27 -14.40
CA ALA A 423 -8.42 -16.58 -13.13
C ALA A 423 -7.25 -15.60 -13.17
N LYS A 424 -7.51 -14.34 -12.83
CA LYS A 424 -6.51 -13.31 -12.63
C LYS A 424 -6.54 -12.92 -11.16
N LEU A 425 -5.35 -12.77 -10.57
CA LEU A 425 -5.18 -12.26 -9.21
C LEU A 425 -5.56 -10.77 -9.16
N GLY A 426 -6.40 -10.40 -8.19
CA GLY A 426 -6.86 -9.04 -8.01
C GLY A 426 -7.86 -8.59 -9.08
N GLY A 427 -8.21 -7.31 -9.03
CA GLY A 427 -9.26 -6.75 -9.86
C GLY A 427 -9.75 -5.39 -9.38
N ASP A 428 -10.96 -5.06 -9.83
CA ASP A 428 -11.67 -3.84 -9.49
C ASP A 428 -13.18 -4.07 -9.29
N GLN A 429 -13.56 -5.30 -8.97
CA GLN A 429 -14.95 -5.71 -8.76
C GLN A 429 -15.59 -4.94 -7.58
N TYR A 430 -14.78 -4.66 -6.57
CA TYR A 430 -15.23 -4.00 -5.33
C TYR A 430 -14.99 -2.49 -5.32
N ASP A 431 -14.38 -1.93 -6.36
CA ASP A 431 -14.10 -0.49 -6.47
C ASP A 431 -15.40 0.31 -6.67
N ILE A 432 -15.90 0.93 -5.61
CA ILE A 432 -17.14 1.71 -5.58
C ILE A 432 -17.03 2.95 -6.47
N THR A 433 -15.81 3.46 -6.71
CA THR A 433 -15.60 4.62 -7.60
C THR A 433 -15.90 4.29 -9.06
N LYS A 434 -15.85 3.00 -9.43
CA LYS A 434 -16.22 2.50 -10.75
C LYS A 434 -17.69 2.17 -10.89
N PHE A 435 -18.46 2.19 -9.81
CA PHE A 435 -19.90 1.97 -9.90
C PHE A 435 -20.55 3.13 -10.68
N SER A 436 -21.64 2.84 -11.38
CA SER A 436 -22.47 3.91 -11.93
C SER A 436 -23.11 4.69 -10.77
N LYS A 437 -23.43 5.97 -10.99
CA LYS A 437 -24.16 6.76 -9.98
C LYS A 437 -25.45 6.06 -9.54
N ALA A 438 -26.23 5.56 -10.50
CA ALA A 438 -27.46 4.84 -10.22
C ALA A 438 -27.25 3.60 -9.34
N LYS A 439 -26.13 2.87 -9.53
CA LYS A 439 -25.78 1.73 -8.66
C LYS A 439 -25.41 2.18 -7.26
N ARG A 440 -24.66 3.29 -7.10
CA ARG A 440 -24.36 3.84 -5.76
C ARG A 440 -25.61 4.32 -5.04
N ASP A 441 -26.49 5.03 -5.75
CA ASP A 441 -27.75 5.55 -5.20
C ASP A 441 -28.67 4.43 -4.69
N GLN A 442 -28.58 3.19 -5.22
CA GLN A 442 -29.35 2.03 -4.74
C GLN A 442 -28.94 1.55 -3.35
N TYR A 443 -27.70 1.78 -2.94
CA TYR A 443 -27.16 1.31 -1.66
C TYR A 443 -26.89 2.45 -0.67
N SER A 444 -27.14 3.71 -1.07
CA SER A 444 -26.86 4.87 -0.23
C SER A 444 -27.89 5.03 0.89
N PHE A 445 -27.43 5.49 2.05
CA PHE A 445 -28.30 5.86 3.16
C PHE A 445 -29.06 7.17 2.94
N ARG A 446 -28.70 7.98 1.91
CA ARG A 446 -29.31 9.29 1.70
C ARG A 446 -30.73 9.17 1.10
N ALA A 447 -31.67 9.87 1.73
CA ALA A 447 -33.10 9.81 1.46
C ALA A 447 -33.47 9.95 -0.03
N GLY A 448 -34.06 8.89 -0.56
CA GLY A 448 -34.56 8.75 -1.93
C GLY A 448 -35.14 7.36 -2.22
N GLY A 449 -34.76 6.35 -1.43
CA GLY A 449 -35.44 5.06 -1.32
C GLY A 449 -35.56 4.71 0.16
N GLY A 450 -36.79 4.69 0.69
CA GLY A 450 -37.06 4.57 2.11
C GLY A 450 -36.53 3.28 2.72
N TRP A 451 -35.77 3.44 3.80
CA TRP A 451 -35.82 2.50 4.91
C TRP A 451 -36.98 2.94 5.80
N ASP A 452 -38.17 2.43 5.49
CA ASP A 452 -39.29 2.40 6.43
C ASP A 452 -38.94 1.25 7.40
N MET A 453 -38.24 1.57 8.49
CA MET A 453 -38.06 0.61 9.59
C MET A 453 -39.42 0.46 10.29
N MET A 454 -40.05 -0.69 10.08
CA MET A 454 -41.05 -1.25 11.00
C MET A 454 -40.37 -2.05 12.09
#